data_AF-A0A1R0GQQ5-F1
#
_entry.id   AF-A0A1R0GQQ5-F1
#
_cell.length_a   1.000
_cell.length_b   1.000
_cell.length_c   1.000
_cell.angle_alpha   90.00
_cell.angle_beta   90.00
_cell.angle_gamma   90.00
#
_symmetry.space_group_name_H-M   'P 1'
#
loop_
_entity.id
_entity.type
_entity.pdbx_description
1 polymer ?
#
loop_
_entity_poly.entity_id
_entity_poly.type
_entity_poly.pdbx_seq_one_letter_code
_entity_poly.pdbx_strand_id
1 'polypeptide(L)'
;MLGLAHQKAEVTNSPGSRYNKGKISRMINHIFYTGLSSKENWFAANKNLEISDHMPISAEWNFDSLEIPAKKIKINANRILLAADLLINSNRFSPLIDADMDLDQL
;
A
#
# COMPACT_ATOMS: atom_id res chain seq x y z
N MET A 1 10.37 -11.36 8.78
CA MET A 1 9.23 -11.45 7.84
C MET A 1 8.38 -10.20 8.04
N LEU A 2 8.56 -9.17 7.20
CA LEU A 2 7.69 -7.99 7.22
C LEU A 2 6.39 -8.37 6.49
N GLY A 3 5.28 -8.34 7.21
CA GLY A 3 3.95 -8.62 6.66
C GLY A 3 3.44 -7.46 5.79
N LEU A 4 2.67 -7.84 4.76
CA LEU A 4 1.88 -7.05 3.81
C LEU A 4 1.93 -5.51 4.00
N ALA A 5 2.57 -4.85 3.02
CA ALA A 5 2.47 -3.43 2.67
C ALA A 5 3.06 -2.35 3.59
N HIS A 6 3.86 -2.71 4.61
CA HIS A 6 4.57 -1.70 5.41
C HIS A 6 5.93 -1.36 4.81
N GLN A 7 6.21 -0.07 4.64
CA GLN A 7 7.52 0.46 4.32
C GLN A 7 8.20 0.95 5.61
N LYS A 8 9.53 0.81 5.66
CA LYS A 8 10.36 1.31 6.74
C LYS A 8 11.12 2.52 6.21
N ALA A 9 11.06 3.63 6.94
CA ALA A 9 11.86 4.80 6.60
C ALA A 9 13.35 4.42 6.63
N GLU A 10 14.06 4.71 5.54
CA GLU A 10 15.47 4.40 5.38
C GLU A 10 16.33 5.55 5.88
N VAL A 11 17.27 5.21 6.75
CA VAL A 11 18.19 6.18 7.34
C VAL A 11 19.28 6.47 6.34
N THR A 12 19.26 7.66 5.72
CA THR A 12 20.39 8.07 4.88
C THR A 12 21.57 8.53 5.72
N ASN A 13 21.37 9.14 6.90
CA ASN A 13 22.51 9.57 7.72
C ASN A 13 22.19 9.54 9.24
N SER A 14 23.14 8.97 9.98
CA SER A 14 23.30 8.86 11.45
C SER A 14 22.67 7.62 12.13
N PRO A 15 23.48 6.77 12.77
CA PRO A 15 22.99 5.60 13.48
C PRO A 15 22.34 6.03 14.80
N GLY A 16 21.01 6.07 14.81
CA GLY A 16 20.24 6.06 16.04
C GLY A 16 20.74 4.90 16.91
N SER A 17 21.30 5.21 18.05
CA SER A 17 22.02 4.28 18.90
C SER A 17 21.63 4.52 20.35
N ARG A 18 21.65 3.46 21.16
CA ARG A 18 21.61 3.68 22.61
C ARG A 18 22.98 4.19 23.03
N TYR A 19 23.02 5.30 23.76
CA TYR A 19 24.26 5.79 24.34
C TYR A 19 24.49 5.02 25.66
N ASN A 20 25.35 4.00 25.63
CA ASN A 20 25.68 3.22 26.83
C ASN A 20 27.17 3.38 27.13
N LYS A 21 27.50 4.08 28.22
CA LYS A 21 28.89 4.28 28.68
C LYS A 21 29.85 4.74 27.57
N GLY A 22 29.41 5.67 26.72
CA GLY A 22 30.22 6.22 25.63
C GLY A 22 30.27 5.37 24.34
N LYS A 23 29.52 4.26 24.27
CA LYS A 23 29.42 3.42 23.05
C LYS A 23 28.01 3.44 22.46
N ILE A 24 27.97 3.74 21.18
CA ILE A 24 26.80 3.70 20.30
C ILE A 24 26.40 2.23 20.08
N SER A 25 25.26 1.81 20.65
CA SER A 25 24.68 0.46 20.44
C SER A 25 23.65 0.43 19.30
N ARG A 26 22.98 -0.73 19.09
CA ARG A 26 22.00 -0.96 18.00
C ARG A 26 20.82 0.03 18.03
N MET A 27 20.35 0.44 16.83
CA MET A 27 19.13 1.23 16.66
C MET A 27 17.89 0.42 17.05
N ILE A 28 17.12 0.95 18.01
CA ILE A 28 15.90 0.32 18.52
C ILE A 28 14.64 1.15 18.26
N ASN A 29 14.80 2.43 17.97
CA ASN A 29 13.70 3.31 17.59
C ASN A 29 13.52 3.20 16.06
N HIS A 30 12.30 2.93 15.61
CA HIS A 30 11.96 2.76 14.19
C HIS A 30 10.61 3.43 13.91
N ILE A 31 10.49 4.05 12.72
CA ILE A 31 9.22 4.56 12.20
C ILE A 31 8.84 3.72 10.98
N PHE A 32 7.64 3.15 11.02
CA PHE A 32 7.05 2.37 9.92
C PHE A 32 5.84 3.12 9.39
N TYR A 33 5.66 3.09 8.08
CA TYR A 33 4.55 3.76 7.41
C TYR A 33 3.98 2.88 6.29
N THR A 34 2.76 3.18 5.87
CA THR A 34 2.09 2.55 4.74
C THR A 34 1.10 3.54 4.14
N GLY A 35 0.70 3.33 2.88
CA GLY A 35 -0.25 4.20 2.20
C GLY A 35 0.33 5.53 1.69
N LEU A 36 1.64 5.74 1.81
CA LEU A 36 2.34 6.86 1.17
C LEU A 36 2.97 6.37 -0.14
N SER A 37 2.80 7.17 -1.19
CA SER A 37 3.37 6.91 -2.52
C SER A 37 4.85 7.31 -2.62
N SER A 38 5.32 8.19 -1.71
CA SER A 38 6.67 8.72 -1.66
C SER A 38 7.46 8.18 -0.46
N LYS A 39 8.78 8.10 -0.65
CA LYS A 39 9.74 7.90 0.44
C LYS A 39 9.78 9.16 1.31
N GLU A 40 10.20 9.01 2.57
CA GLU A 40 10.50 10.15 3.44
C GLU A 40 11.48 11.14 2.76
N ASN A 41 11.19 12.43 2.90
CA ASN A 41 12.09 13.51 2.48
C ASN A 41 13.32 13.57 3.39
N TRP A 42 13.09 13.33 4.69
CA TRP A 42 14.08 13.47 5.73
C TRP A 42 13.82 12.46 6.85
N PHE A 43 14.90 11.87 7.38
CA PHE A 43 14.87 11.04 8.58
C PHE A 43 16.16 11.26 9.37
N ALA A 44 16.07 11.60 10.65
CA ALA A 44 17.24 11.85 11.49
C ALA A 44 17.04 11.45 12.96
N ALA A 45 18.12 11.02 13.60
CA ALA A 45 18.20 10.89 15.05
C ALA A 45 18.78 12.18 15.65
N ASN A 46 18.13 12.74 16.66
CA ASN A 46 18.65 13.91 17.36
C ASN A 46 19.45 13.46 18.60
N LYS A 47 20.78 13.46 18.43
CA LYS A 47 21.76 13.09 19.47
C LYS A 47 22.06 14.21 20.47
N ASN A 48 21.62 15.43 20.19
CA ASN A 48 21.95 16.61 21.00
C ASN A 48 20.89 16.86 22.09
N LEU A 49 19.87 16.00 22.18
CA LEU A 49 18.79 16.12 23.15
C LEU A 49 18.95 15.04 24.24
N GLU A 50 19.56 15.43 25.36
CA GLU A 50 19.90 14.53 26.48
C GLU A 50 18.81 14.49 27.56
N ILE A 51 17.56 14.23 27.15
CA ILE A 51 16.40 14.19 28.06
C ILE A 51 15.99 12.77 28.48
N SER A 52 16.55 11.73 27.85
CA SER A 52 16.20 10.32 28.05
C SER A 52 17.40 9.43 27.69
N ASP A 53 17.39 8.20 28.19
CA ASP A 53 18.26 7.10 27.76
C ASP A 53 17.96 6.62 26.32
N HIS A 54 16.93 7.16 25.68
CA HIS A 54 16.60 6.98 24.27
C HIS A 54 16.84 8.24 23.45
N MET A 55 17.46 8.09 22.26
CA MET A 55 17.60 9.18 21.32
C MET A 55 16.31 9.40 20.52
N PRO A 56 15.74 10.61 20.49
CA PRO A 56 14.60 10.94 19.63
C PRO A 56 14.96 10.75 18.16
N ILE A 57 14.01 10.24 17.39
CA ILE A 57 14.09 10.15 15.92
C ILE A 57 12.92 10.90 15.31
N SER A 58 13.18 11.58 14.19
CA SER A 58 12.19 12.37 13.46
C SER A 58 12.22 11.99 11.99
N ALA A 59 11.06 12.02 11.35
CA ALA A 59 10.88 11.75 9.93
C ALA A 59 9.90 12.75 9.33
N GLU A 60 10.14 13.14 8.09
CA GLU A 60 9.33 14.12 7.36
C GLU A 60 8.96 13.56 5.99
N TRP A 61 7.71 13.72 5.60
CA TRP A 61 7.18 13.34 4.30
C TRP A 61 6.58 14.57 3.62
N ASN A 62 6.75 14.66 2.30
CA ASN A 62 5.95 15.58 1.50
C ASN A 62 4.58 14.97 1.22
N PHE A 63 3.51 15.67 1.60
CA PHE A 63 2.13 15.26 1.32
C PHE A 63 1.54 15.94 0.07
N ASP A 64 2.38 16.60 -0.75
CA ASP A 64 1.97 17.36 -1.95
C ASP A 64 1.11 16.56 -2.96
N SER A 65 1.08 15.23 -2.87
CA SER A 65 0.02 14.45 -3.48
C SER A 65 -0.40 13.27 -2.61
N LEU A 66 -1.25 13.56 -1.62
CA LEU A 66 -2.27 12.58 -1.24
C LEU A 66 -3.19 12.40 -2.46
N GLU A 67 -2.76 11.61 -3.44
CA GLU A 67 -3.65 11.10 -4.47
C GLU A 67 -4.70 10.27 -3.74
N ILE A 68 -5.84 10.89 -3.45
CA ILE A 68 -7.03 10.18 -3.02
C ILE A 68 -7.35 9.27 -4.21
N PRO A 69 -7.17 7.93 -4.08
CA PRO A 69 -7.44 7.06 -5.21
C PRO A 69 -8.88 7.32 -5.64
N ALA A 70 -9.06 7.64 -6.92
CA ALA A 70 -10.37 7.95 -7.47
C ALA A 70 -11.35 6.86 -7.01
N LYS A 71 -12.47 7.29 -6.41
CA LYS A 71 -13.48 6.37 -5.87
C LYS A 71 -13.77 5.33 -6.95
N LYS A 72 -13.40 4.06 -6.70
CA LYS A 72 -13.64 2.97 -7.66
C LYS A 72 -15.10 3.02 -8.05
N ILE A 73 -15.37 3.20 -9.35
CA ILE A 73 -16.73 3.18 -9.87
C ILE A 73 -17.26 1.78 -9.62
N LYS A 74 -18.13 1.64 -8.62
CA LYS A 74 -18.84 0.39 -8.37
C LYS A 74 -19.86 0.23 -9.49
N ILE A 75 -19.97 -0.99 -10.02
CA ILE A 75 -21.03 -1.34 -10.94
C ILE A 75 -22.37 -1.00 -10.28
N ASN A 76 -23.17 -0.16 -10.95
CA ASN A 76 -24.48 0.23 -10.47
C ASN A 76 -25.52 -0.68 -11.12
N ALA A 77 -26.01 -1.65 -10.35
CA ALA A 77 -27.01 -2.62 -10.83
C ALA A 77 -28.29 -1.93 -11.33
N ASN A 78 -28.73 -0.84 -10.69
CA ASN A 78 -29.94 -0.11 -11.10
C ASN A 78 -29.74 0.57 -12.46
N ARG A 79 -28.54 1.10 -12.73
CA ARG A 79 -28.22 1.67 -14.05
C ARG A 79 -28.15 0.61 -15.15
N ILE A 80 -27.69 -0.59 -14.82
CA ILE A 80 -27.71 -1.73 -15.75
C ILE A 80 -29.15 -2.16 -16.03
N LEU A 81 -30.00 -2.24 -15.00
CA LEU A 81 -31.40 -2.63 -15.15
C LEU A 81 -32.19 -1.64 -16.03
N LEU A 82 -31.96 -0.33 -15.84
CA LEU A 82 -32.60 0.71 -16.65
C LEU A 82 -32.14 0.71 -18.12
N ALA A 83 -30.97 0.14 -18.40
CA ALA A 83 -30.41 0.05 -19.76
C ALA A 83 -30.39 -1.40 -20.27
N ALA A 84 -31.16 -2.31 -19.65
CA ALA A 84 -31.15 -3.73 -19.98
C ALA A 84 -31.49 -3.97 -21.46
N ASP A 85 -32.43 -3.22 -22.00
CA ASP A 85 -32.86 -3.32 -23.41
C ASP A 85 -31.80 -2.84 -24.41
N LEU A 86 -30.79 -2.10 -23.95
CA LEU A 86 -29.66 -1.63 -24.75
C LEU A 86 -28.43 -2.53 -24.60
N LEU A 87 -28.50 -3.57 -23.75
CA LEU A 87 -27.39 -4.47 -23.48
C LEU A 87 -27.34 -5.57 -24.54
N ILE A 88 -26.39 -5.45 -25.47
CA ILE A 88 -26.09 -6.52 -26.44
C ILE A 88 -25.19 -7.55 -25.76
N ASN A 89 -25.73 -8.73 -25.46
CA ASN A 89 -24.95 -9.88 -24.98
C ASN A 89 -24.55 -10.78 -26.16
N SER A 90 -23.28 -10.70 -26.57
CA SER A 90 -22.70 -11.64 -27.53
C SER A 90 -22.17 -12.88 -26.79
N ASN A 91 -23.05 -13.83 -26.49
CA ASN A 91 -22.62 -15.12 -25.94
C ASN A 91 -21.94 -15.95 -27.04
N ARG A 92 -20.63 -16.17 -26.94
CA ARG A 92 -19.86 -17.00 -27.90
C ARG A 92 -20.32 -18.45 -27.97
N PHE A 93 -21.00 -18.96 -26.94
CA PHE A 93 -21.55 -20.32 -26.90
C PHE A 93 -23.01 -20.39 -27.33
N SER A 94 -23.63 -19.29 -27.77
CA SER A 94 -24.97 -19.33 -28.33
C SER A 94 -25.14 -20.32 -29.49
N PRO A 95 -24.14 -20.58 -30.37
CA PRO A 95 -24.28 -21.58 -31.44
C PRO A 95 -24.34 -23.03 -30.93
N LEU A 96 -23.98 -23.27 -29.66
CA LEU A 96 -24.05 -24.60 -29.05
C LEU A 96 -25.41 -24.88 -28.40
N ILE A 97 -26.32 -23.90 -28.33
CA ILE A 97 -27.65 -24.09 -27.74
C ILE A 97 -28.53 -24.97 -28.63
N ASP A 98 -28.36 -24.87 -29.95
CA ASP A 98 -29.08 -25.69 -30.94
C ASP A 98 -28.25 -26.91 -31.40
N ALA A 99 -27.01 -27.03 -30.92
CA ALA A 99 -26.19 -28.20 -31.17
C ALA A 99 -26.55 -29.26 -30.13
N ASP A 100 -27.45 -30.17 -30.51
CA ASP A 100 -27.74 -31.42 -29.80
C ASP A 100 -26.48 -32.31 -29.85
N MET A 101 -25.46 -31.94 -29.08
CA MET A 101 -24.20 -32.67 -28.98
C MET A 101 -24.34 -33.72 -27.89
N ASP A 102 -24.53 -34.96 -28.33
CA ASP A 102 -24.48 -36.14 -27.48
C ASP A 102 -23.13 -36.19 -26.76
N LEU A 103 -23.17 -36.15 -25.43
CA LEU A 103 -21.97 -36.05 -24.56
C LEU A 103 -21.08 -37.30 -24.65
N ASP A 104 -21.55 -38.38 -25.28
CA ASP A 104 -20.89 -39.68 -25.36
C ASP A 104 -19.90 -39.82 -26.53
N GLN A 105 -19.67 -38.76 -27.32
CA GLN A 105 -18.68 -38.77 -28.42
C GLN A 105 -17.36 -38.04 -28.11
N LEU A 106 -17.06 -37.78 -26.85
CA LEU A 106 -15.82 -37.08 -26.43
C LEU A 106 -14.79 -38.02 -25.79
#